data_AF-A0A060RKE8-F1
#
_entry.id   AF-A0A060RKE8-F1
#
_cell.length_a   1.000
_cell.length_b   1.000
_cell.length_c   1.000
_cell.angle_alpha   90.00
_cell.angle_beta   90.00
_cell.angle_gamma   90.00
#
_symmetry.space_group_name_H-M   'P 1'
#
loop_
_entity.id
_entity.type
_entity.pdbx_description
1 polymer ?
#
loop_
_entity_poly.entity_id
_entity_poly.type
_entity_poly.pdbx_seq_one_letter_code
_entity_poly.pdbx_strand_id
1 'polypeptide(L)'
;MLAQSKYLQTLIKDVMDNSDSNDWDSAVTEWEISDVEEDELLEESCICGKEHLRYLFTIENQLNGNVLYPIGSSCIKKFERDDLKYEVDVKEQLFKLLHAVEDNEFLQLSSEFFSRKLLRYLFEVGAFKATKWNNFEPEKDYEFMIDMFNKRNRTENQNKKAVAIILTSIKPFLQEELAHKVKK
;
A
#
# COMPACT_ATOMS: atom_id res chain seq x y z
N MET A 1 -5.91 14.05 32.00
CA MET A 1 -4.96 13.82 30.89
C MET A 1 -4.88 12.32 30.69
N LEU A 2 -5.32 11.81 29.54
CA LEU A 2 -5.05 10.40 29.20
C LEU A 2 -3.54 10.28 28.99
N ALA A 3 -2.88 9.43 29.78
CA ALA A 3 -1.46 9.18 29.62
C ALA A 3 -1.23 8.67 28.19
N GLN A 4 -0.51 9.43 27.38
CA GLN A 4 -0.08 8.98 26.04
C GLN A 4 0.76 7.72 26.21
N SER A 5 0.55 6.72 25.35
CA SER A 5 1.32 5.48 25.43
C SER A 5 2.80 5.75 25.20
N LYS A 6 3.69 4.96 25.82
CA LYS A 6 5.15 5.08 25.64
C LYS A 6 5.54 5.08 24.16
N TYR A 7 4.89 4.24 23.35
CA TYR A 7 5.11 4.18 21.90
C TYR A 7 4.76 5.50 21.19
N LEU A 8 3.67 6.17 21.58
CA LEU A 8 3.32 7.47 20.99
C LEU A 8 4.35 8.54 21.37
N GLN A 9 4.83 8.54 22.62
CA GLN A 9 5.87 9.48 23.05
C GLN A 9 7.19 9.28 22.29
N THR A 10 7.63 8.03 22.10
CA THR A 10 8.83 7.73 21.30
C THR A 10 8.64 8.17 19.86
N LEU A 11 7.49 7.86 19.24
CA LEU A 11 7.18 8.29 17.87
C LEU A 11 7.25 9.81 17.73
N ILE A 12 6.58 10.55 18.62
CA ILE A 12 6.57 12.02 18.58
C ILE A 12 8.00 12.52 18.71
N LYS A 13 8.78 11.99 19.65
CA LYS A 13 10.17 12.40 19.84
C LYS A 13 11.01 12.19 18.57
N ASP A 14 10.99 10.99 17.99
CA ASP A 14 11.85 10.69 16.83
C ASP A 14 11.49 11.53 15.61
N VAL A 15 10.19 11.78 15.38
CA VAL A 15 9.73 12.66 14.29
C VAL A 15 10.15 14.10 14.54
N MET A 16 9.95 14.63 15.75
CA MET A 16 10.31 16.01 16.09
C MET A 16 11.83 16.24 16.06
N ASP A 17 12.62 15.28 16.56
CA ASP A 17 14.09 15.36 16.57
C ASP A 17 14.69 15.37 15.14
N ASN A 18 13.93 14.92 14.13
CA ASN A 18 14.34 14.86 12.73
C ASN A 18 13.53 15.80 11.81
N SER A 19 12.72 16.68 12.37
CA SER A 19 11.91 17.67 11.64
C SER A 19 12.56 19.06 11.71
N ASP A 20 12.26 19.91 10.73
CA ASP A 20 12.63 21.33 10.76
C ASP A 20 11.63 22.17 11.58
N SER A 21 10.43 21.64 11.81
CA SER A 21 9.37 22.27 12.59
C SER A 21 9.53 22.06 14.10
N ASN A 22 9.01 23.02 14.88
CA ASN A 22 9.05 22.98 16.35
C ASN A 22 7.73 22.55 17.00
N ASP A 23 6.71 22.20 16.22
CA ASP A 23 5.43 21.66 16.66
C ASP A 23 5.02 20.44 15.82
N TRP A 24 4.22 19.56 16.44
CA TRP A 24 3.83 18.28 15.85
C TRP A 24 3.01 18.44 14.57
N ASP A 25 2.04 19.36 14.56
CA ASP A 25 1.10 19.51 13.47
C ASP A 25 1.81 19.97 12.19
N SER A 26 2.83 20.83 12.32
CA SER A 26 3.69 21.24 11.20
C SER A 26 4.69 20.14 10.84
N ALA A 27 5.32 19.50 11.82
CA ALA A 27 6.35 18.48 11.60
C ALA A 27 5.85 17.31 10.75
N VAL A 28 4.64 16.80 10.99
CA VAL A 28 4.10 15.65 10.24
C VAL A 28 3.81 15.96 8.77
N THR A 29 3.70 17.23 8.39
CA THR A 29 3.50 17.65 6.99
C THR A 29 4.76 17.54 6.15
N GLU A 30 5.93 17.41 6.79
CA GLU A 30 7.22 17.36 6.11
C GLU A 30 7.54 15.98 5.53
N TRP A 31 6.83 14.93 5.97
CA TRP A 31 7.20 13.53 5.70
C TRP A 31 6.38 12.90 4.58
N GLU A 32 7.04 12.18 3.68
CA GLU A 32 6.39 11.36 2.65
C GLU A 32 6.86 9.90 2.76
N ILE A 33 6.03 8.96 2.30
CA ILE A 33 6.44 7.55 2.19
C ILE A 33 7.34 7.41 0.97
N SER A 34 8.58 6.97 1.18
CA SER A 34 9.56 6.76 0.11
C SER A 34 9.75 5.29 -0.24
N ASP A 35 9.49 4.38 0.71
CA ASP A 35 9.59 2.94 0.45
C ASP A 35 8.72 2.11 1.41
N VAL A 36 8.51 0.84 1.04
CA VAL A 36 7.88 -0.18 1.89
C VAL A 36 8.43 -1.56 1.59
N GLU A 37 8.74 -2.31 2.65
CA GLU A 37 9.07 -3.73 2.61
C GLU A 37 8.09 -4.52 3.51
N GLU A 38 7.97 -5.81 3.26
CA GLU A 38 7.27 -6.76 4.13
C GLU A 38 8.28 -7.69 4.79
N ASP A 39 8.15 -7.88 6.10
CA ASP A 39 8.88 -8.85 6.90
C ASP A 39 7.94 -9.99 7.29
N GLU A 40 8.09 -11.15 6.63
CA GLU A 40 7.29 -12.34 6.91
C GLU A 40 7.68 -13.01 8.24
N LEU A 41 8.92 -12.80 8.71
CA LEU A 41 9.46 -13.39 9.94
C LEU A 41 9.11 -12.58 11.19
N LEU A 42 8.69 -11.32 11.03
CA LEU A 42 8.31 -10.41 12.11
C LEU A 42 9.46 -10.16 13.09
N GLU A 43 10.68 -10.01 12.56
CA GLU A 43 11.90 -9.76 13.32
C GLU A 43 12.08 -8.27 13.61
N GLU A 44 11.58 -7.41 12.73
CA GLU A 44 11.82 -5.98 12.81
C GLU A 44 10.91 -5.27 13.82
N SER A 45 11.42 -4.16 14.36
CA SER A 45 10.73 -3.33 15.34
C SER A 45 10.60 -1.91 14.84
N CYS A 46 9.40 -1.33 14.98
CA CYS A 46 9.14 0.06 14.60
C CYS A 46 10.02 1.03 15.43
N ILE A 47 10.40 2.19 14.87
CA ILE A 47 11.08 3.28 15.59
C ILE A 47 10.42 3.64 16.94
N CYS A 48 9.09 3.49 17.04
CA CYS A 48 8.39 3.74 18.31
C CYS A 48 8.71 2.72 19.42
N GLY A 49 9.35 1.60 19.08
CA GLY A 49 9.68 0.46 19.94
C GLY A 49 8.70 -0.70 19.89
N LYS A 50 7.72 -0.69 18.99
CA LYS A 50 6.78 -1.83 18.84
C LYS A 50 7.44 -2.94 18.01
N GLU A 51 7.57 -4.11 18.62
CA GLU A 51 8.14 -5.33 18.04
C GLU A 51 7.16 -6.02 17.04
N HIS A 52 7.68 -6.97 16.27
CA HIS A 52 6.95 -7.83 15.35
C HIS A 52 6.21 -7.07 14.26
N LEU A 53 6.94 -6.17 13.59
CA LEU A 53 6.38 -5.35 12.52
C LEU A 53 6.36 -6.13 11.20
N ARG A 54 5.18 -6.25 10.58
CA ARG A 54 5.05 -6.90 9.26
C ARG A 54 5.36 -5.97 8.10
N TYR A 55 4.89 -4.73 8.12
CA TYR A 55 5.11 -3.77 7.04
C TYR A 55 6.08 -2.68 7.51
N LEU A 56 7.23 -2.63 6.85
CA LEU A 56 8.37 -1.78 7.18
C LEU A 56 8.36 -0.60 6.21
N PHE A 57 7.71 0.50 6.60
CA PHE A 57 7.74 1.70 5.79
C PHE A 57 9.02 2.50 6.06
N THR A 58 9.49 3.16 5.02
CA THR A 58 10.48 4.23 5.07
C THR A 58 9.75 5.54 4.81
N ILE A 59 9.92 6.52 5.69
CA ILE A 59 9.47 7.89 5.43
C ILE A 59 10.66 8.83 5.34
N GLU A 60 10.56 9.81 4.46
CA GLU A 60 11.59 10.81 4.20
C GLU A 60 11.02 12.21 4.38
N ASN A 61 11.73 13.02 5.14
CA ASN A 61 11.43 14.43 5.31
C ASN A 61 11.84 15.19 4.04
N GLN A 62 10.87 15.80 3.37
CA GLN A 62 11.05 16.49 2.09
C GLN A 62 11.77 17.84 2.21
N LEU A 63 11.96 18.37 3.42
CA LEU A 63 12.65 19.64 3.63
C LEU A 63 14.15 19.44 3.88
N ASN A 64 14.51 18.44 4.69
CA ASN A 64 15.89 18.23 5.14
C ASN A 64 16.51 16.88 4.71
N GLY A 65 15.73 15.98 4.12
CA GLY A 65 16.19 14.67 3.64
C GLY A 65 16.42 13.63 4.75
N ASN A 66 16.02 13.92 5.99
CA ASN A 66 16.09 12.93 7.08
C ASN A 66 15.16 11.75 6.80
N VAL A 67 15.60 10.56 7.17
CA VAL A 67 14.87 9.31 6.93
C VAL A 67 14.56 8.62 8.25
N LEU A 68 13.34 8.13 8.39
CA LEU A 68 12.93 7.27 9.50
C LEU A 68 12.53 5.89 8.98
N TYR A 69 13.20 4.87 9.51
CA TYR A 69 12.97 3.46 9.16
C TYR A 69 13.37 2.53 10.32
N PRO A 70 12.65 1.41 10.54
CA PRO A 70 11.35 1.11 9.96
C PRO A 70 10.23 1.78 10.76
N ILE A 71 9.29 2.44 10.07
CA ILE A 71 8.08 2.96 10.70
C ILE A 71 6.88 2.07 10.34
N GLY A 72 6.08 1.71 11.35
CA GLY A 72 4.92 0.88 11.13
C GLY A 72 3.71 1.67 10.67
N SER A 73 2.79 1.01 9.96
CA SER A 73 1.53 1.56 9.46
C SER A 73 0.74 2.33 10.51
N SER A 74 0.61 1.76 11.72
CA SER A 74 -0.12 2.39 12.81
C SER A 74 0.56 3.66 13.35
N CYS A 75 1.87 3.82 13.14
CA CYS A 75 2.59 5.04 13.48
C CYS A 75 2.36 6.12 12.43
N ILE A 76 2.50 5.79 11.14
CA ILE A 76 2.19 6.74 10.05
C ILE A 76 0.75 7.23 10.16
N LYS A 77 -0.22 6.34 10.43
CA LYS A 77 -1.63 6.71 10.57
C LYS A 77 -1.92 7.72 11.70
N LYS A 78 -1.02 7.88 12.68
CA LYS A 78 -1.10 8.90 13.74
C LYS A 78 -0.66 10.29 13.30
N PHE A 79 -0.12 10.44 12.10
CA PHE A 79 0.16 11.76 11.51
C PHE A 79 -1.15 12.45 11.10
N GLU A 80 -2.27 11.72 11.16
CA GLU A 80 -3.63 12.18 10.85
C GLU A 80 -3.83 12.71 9.42
N ARG A 81 -2.82 12.55 8.56
CA ARG A 81 -2.79 12.83 7.13
C ARG A 81 -3.53 11.78 6.30
N ASP A 82 -4.57 12.19 5.59
CA ASP A 82 -5.46 11.28 4.84
C ASP A 82 -4.80 10.68 3.58
N ASP A 83 -3.89 11.42 2.97
CA ASP A 83 -3.03 10.96 1.88
C ASP A 83 -2.08 9.86 2.33
N LEU A 84 -1.36 10.03 3.45
CA LEU A 84 -0.49 8.99 3.98
C LEU A 84 -1.27 7.76 4.45
N LYS A 85 -2.44 7.94 5.08
CA LYS A 85 -3.33 6.81 5.41
C LYS A 85 -3.74 6.03 4.16
N TYR A 86 -4.09 6.74 3.09
CA TYR A 86 -4.45 6.13 1.81
C TYR A 86 -3.31 5.31 1.23
N GLU A 87 -2.09 5.88 1.20
CA GLU A 87 -0.93 5.19 0.65
C GLU A 87 -0.58 3.95 1.46
N VAL A 88 -0.53 4.04 2.79
CA VAL A 88 -0.33 2.88 3.68
C VAL A 88 -1.35 1.77 3.37
N ASP A 89 -2.64 2.09 3.32
CA ASP A 89 -3.70 1.11 3.06
C ASP A 89 -3.55 0.43 1.70
N VAL A 90 -3.10 1.18 0.67
CA VAL A 90 -2.89 0.65 -0.67
C VAL A 90 -1.64 -0.24 -0.71
N LYS A 91 -0.52 0.19 -0.13
CA LYS A 91 0.73 -0.59 -0.12
C LYS A 91 0.54 -1.93 0.60
N GLU A 92 -0.12 -1.95 1.76
CA GLU A 92 -0.47 -3.21 2.45
C GLU A 92 -1.36 -4.12 1.60
N GLN A 93 -2.33 -3.54 0.88
CA GLN A 93 -3.19 -4.31 -0.03
C GLN A 93 -2.42 -4.90 -1.22
N LEU A 94 -1.37 -4.24 -1.71
CA LEU A 94 -0.53 -4.78 -2.78
C LEU A 94 0.19 -6.06 -2.33
N PHE A 95 0.79 -6.08 -1.14
CA PHE A 95 1.42 -7.29 -0.58
C PHE A 95 0.39 -8.41 -0.37
N LYS A 96 -0.77 -8.09 0.22
CA LYS A 96 -1.84 -9.08 0.37
C LYS A 96 -2.27 -9.67 -0.97
N LEU A 97 -2.38 -8.84 -2.01
CA LEU A 97 -2.74 -9.27 -3.35
C LEU A 97 -1.61 -10.08 -4.02
N LEU A 98 -0.34 -9.72 -3.79
CA LEU A 98 0.82 -10.48 -4.27
C LEU A 98 0.77 -11.91 -3.74
N HIS A 99 0.62 -12.11 -2.43
CA HIS A 99 0.56 -13.45 -1.82
C HIS A 99 -0.58 -14.28 -2.39
N ALA A 100 -1.79 -13.71 -2.47
CA ALA A 100 -2.94 -14.41 -3.05
C ALA A 100 -2.70 -14.86 -4.51
N VAL A 101 -1.96 -14.03 -5.27
CA VAL A 101 -1.58 -14.30 -6.66
C VAL A 101 -0.47 -15.34 -6.80
N GLU A 102 0.44 -15.44 -5.83
CA GLU A 102 1.52 -16.42 -5.80
C GLU A 102 1.04 -17.79 -5.31
N ASP A 103 0.17 -17.82 -4.32
CA ASP A 103 -0.40 -19.04 -3.73
C ASP A 103 -1.48 -19.70 -4.61
N ASN A 104 -1.78 -19.11 -5.76
CA ASN A 104 -2.89 -19.50 -6.64
C ASN A 104 -4.23 -19.59 -5.90
N GLU A 105 -4.42 -18.78 -4.86
CA GLU A 105 -5.73 -18.57 -4.28
C GLU A 105 -6.64 -18.02 -5.38
N PHE A 106 -7.85 -18.57 -5.49
CA PHE A 106 -8.71 -18.32 -6.66
C PHE A 106 -8.93 -16.81 -6.83
N LEU A 107 -8.32 -16.23 -7.88
CA LEU A 107 -8.20 -14.79 -8.15
C LEU A 107 -9.53 -14.15 -8.53
N GLN A 108 -10.45 -14.11 -7.58
CA GLN A 108 -11.67 -13.36 -7.71
C GLN A 108 -11.40 -11.89 -7.46
N LEU A 109 -11.95 -11.07 -8.34
CA LEU A 109 -12.19 -9.68 -8.05
C LEU A 109 -13.23 -9.61 -6.91
N SER A 110 -12.77 -9.63 -5.66
CA SER A 110 -13.57 -9.66 -4.43
C SER A 110 -13.11 -8.54 -3.49
N SER A 111 -13.95 -8.19 -2.52
CA SER A 111 -13.62 -7.20 -1.48
C SER A 111 -12.55 -7.68 -0.48
N GLU A 112 -12.18 -8.96 -0.55
CA GLU A 112 -11.11 -9.52 0.27
C GLU A 112 -9.73 -9.04 -0.18
N PHE A 113 -9.53 -8.93 -1.50
CA PHE A 113 -8.23 -8.57 -2.10
C PHE A 113 -8.26 -7.23 -2.84
N PHE A 114 -9.43 -6.77 -3.27
CA PHE A 114 -9.56 -5.54 -4.05
C PHE A 114 -10.40 -4.50 -3.32
N SER A 115 -10.04 -3.25 -3.56
CA SER A 115 -10.83 -2.07 -3.22
C SER A 115 -10.86 -1.12 -4.41
N ARG A 116 -11.84 -0.20 -4.45
CA ARG A 116 -11.87 0.86 -5.48
C ARG A 116 -10.60 1.70 -5.47
N LYS A 117 -10.08 1.97 -4.27
CA LYS A 117 -8.85 2.72 -4.04
C LYS A 117 -7.64 2.00 -4.66
N LEU A 118 -7.52 0.69 -4.43
CA LEU A 118 -6.47 -0.14 -5.01
C LEU A 118 -6.56 -0.22 -6.53
N LEU A 119 -7.76 -0.45 -7.08
CA LEU A 119 -7.96 -0.49 -8.53
C LEU A 119 -7.59 0.83 -9.20
N ARG A 120 -7.95 1.96 -8.57
CA ARG A 120 -7.56 3.29 -9.05
C ARG A 120 -6.05 3.49 -8.99
N TYR A 121 -5.41 3.14 -7.87
CA TYR A 121 -3.96 3.22 -7.73
C TYR A 121 -3.26 2.39 -8.81
N LEU A 122 -3.66 1.13 -8.99
CA LEU A 122 -3.09 0.23 -10.02
C LEU A 122 -3.22 0.83 -11.43
N PHE A 123 -4.29 1.57 -11.71
CA PHE A 123 -4.44 2.30 -12.97
C PHE A 123 -3.50 3.50 -13.06
N GLU A 124 -3.45 4.34 -12.03
CA GLU A 124 -2.60 5.53 -11.96
C GLU A 124 -1.10 5.18 -12.12
N VAL A 125 -0.65 4.05 -11.56
CA VAL A 125 0.75 3.58 -11.67
C VAL A 125 1.01 2.71 -12.91
N GLY A 126 0.04 2.56 -13.80
CA GLY A 126 0.23 1.90 -15.10
C GLY A 126 0.25 0.37 -15.08
N ALA A 127 -0.35 -0.27 -14.06
CA ALA A 127 -0.42 -1.74 -13.98
C ALA A 127 -1.30 -2.35 -15.10
N PHE A 128 -2.27 -1.59 -15.62
CA PHE A 128 -3.11 -2.02 -16.74
C PHE A 128 -2.39 -1.82 -18.07
N LYS A 129 -2.35 -2.85 -18.92
CA LYS A 129 -1.58 -2.84 -20.18
C LYS A 129 -2.43 -2.56 -21.40
N ALA A 130 -1.87 -1.87 -22.39
CA ALA A 130 -2.51 -1.70 -23.69
C ALA A 130 -2.45 -3.03 -24.46
N THR A 131 -3.61 -3.57 -24.84
CA THR A 131 -3.71 -4.86 -25.55
C THR A 131 -4.76 -4.80 -26.65
N LYS A 132 -4.68 -5.71 -27.62
CA LYS A 132 -5.73 -5.83 -28.65
C LYS A 132 -7.14 -6.09 -28.07
N TRP A 133 -7.24 -6.61 -26.84
CA TRP A 133 -8.51 -6.95 -26.18
C TRP A 133 -9.18 -5.74 -25.53
N ASN A 134 -8.44 -4.67 -25.31
CA ASN A 134 -8.94 -3.39 -24.81
C ASN A 134 -8.74 -2.26 -25.82
N ASN A 135 -8.60 -2.58 -27.12
CA ASN A 135 -8.35 -1.62 -28.19
C ASN A 135 -7.10 -0.75 -27.97
N PHE A 136 -6.11 -1.28 -27.23
CA PHE A 136 -4.91 -0.55 -26.83
C PHE A 136 -5.19 0.64 -25.90
N GLU A 137 -6.31 0.61 -25.17
CA GLU A 137 -6.72 1.61 -24.18
C GLU A 137 -6.79 0.95 -22.79
N PRO A 138 -5.73 1.06 -21.96
CA PRO A 138 -5.71 0.46 -20.61
C PRO A 138 -6.88 0.86 -19.72
N GLU A 139 -7.37 2.10 -19.88
CA GLU A 139 -8.52 2.64 -19.16
C GLU A 139 -9.76 1.76 -19.29
N LYS A 140 -9.98 1.12 -20.45
CA LYS A 140 -11.13 0.22 -20.66
C LYS A 140 -11.11 -1.01 -19.76
N ASP A 141 -9.93 -1.53 -19.45
CA ASP A 141 -9.82 -2.65 -18.50
C ASP A 141 -9.95 -2.18 -17.06
N TYR A 142 -9.45 -0.98 -16.72
CA TYR A 142 -9.69 -0.37 -15.42
C TYR A 142 -11.20 -0.11 -15.18
N GLU A 143 -11.89 0.55 -16.11
CA GLU A 143 -13.34 0.79 -16.06
C GLU A 143 -14.11 -0.52 -15.93
N PHE A 144 -13.76 -1.53 -16.74
CA PHE A 144 -14.34 -2.86 -16.64
C PHE A 144 -14.16 -3.47 -15.24
N MET A 145 -12.96 -3.40 -14.66
CA MET A 145 -12.69 -3.93 -13.33
C MET A 145 -13.47 -3.19 -12.24
N ILE A 146 -13.56 -1.86 -12.32
CA ILE A 146 -14.38 -1.06 -11.40
C ILE A 146 -15.86 -1.44 -11.49
N ASP A 147 -16.39 -1.53 -12.71
CA ASP A 147 -17.78 -1.94 -12.94
C ASP A 147 -18.06 -3.34 -12.39
N MET A 148 -17.15 -4.29 -12.64
CA MET A 148 -17.30 -5.66 -12.14
C MET A 148 -17.17 -5.74 -10.63
N PHE A 149 -16.34 -4.90 -10.01
CA PHE A 149 -16.22 -4.83 -8.55
C PHE A 149 -17.50 -4.28 -7.91
N ASN A 150 -18.18 -3.34 -8.57
CA ASN A 150 -19.44 -2.76 -8.10
C ASN A 150 -20.67 -3.64 -8.36
N LYS A 151 -20.56 -4.61 -9.27
CA LYS A 151 -21.69 -5.43 -9.71
C LYS A 151 -22.00 -6.55 -8.71
N ARG A 152 -23.26 -6.64 -8.27
CA ARG A 152 -23.72 -7.70 -7.35
C ARG A 152 -23.54 -9.12 -7.90
N ASN A 153 -23.90 -9.33 -9.16
CA ASN A 153 -23.84 -10.63 -9.83
C ASN A 153 -23.11 -10.50 -11.16
N ARG A 154 -22.14 -11.37 -11.40
CA ARG A 154 -21.33 -11.41 -12.62
C ARG A 154 -21.60 -12.69 -13.38
N THR A 155 -21.60 -12.61 -14.72
CA THR A 155 -21.65 -13.81 -15.56
C THR A 155 -20.30 -14.52 -15.53
N GLU A 156 -20.27 -15.79 -15.94
CA GLU A 156 -19.04 -16.56 -16.04
C GLU A 156 -18.00 -15.86 -16.95
N ASN A 157 -18.43 -15.30 -18.09
CA ASN A 157 -17.56 -14.56 -19.00
C ASN A 157 -17.00 -13.28 -18.38
N GLN A 158 -17.78 -12.59 -17.55
CA GLN A 158 -17.31 -11.41 -16.82
C GLN A 158 -16.23 -11.78 -15.80
N ASN A 159 -16.43 -12.88 -15.05
CA ASN A 159 -15.43 -13.38 -14.12
C ASN A 159 -14.17 -13.83 -14.86
N LYS A 160 -14.30 -14.55 -15.98
CA LYS A 160 -13.17 -14.95 -16.83
C LYS A 160 -12.36 -13.75 -17.33
N LYS A 161 -13.02 -12.69 -17.78
CA LYS A 161 -12.32 -11.46 -18.20
C LYS A 161 -11.60 -10.79 -17.02
N ALA A 162 -12.23 -10.69 -15.84
CA ALA A 162 -11.59 -10.11 -14.66
C ALA A 162 -10.34 -10.91 -14.24
N VAL A 163 -10.45 -12.24 -14.19
CA VAL A 163 -9.31 -13.14 -13.91
C VAL A 163 -8.19 -12.95 -14.94
N ALA A 164 -8.54 -12.85 -16.22
CA ALA A 164 -7.56 -12.61 -17.28
C ALA A 164 -6.79 -11.30 -17.09
N ILE A 165 -7.48 -10.20 -16.73
CA ILE A 165 -6.82 -8.91 -16.44
C ILE A 165 -5.90 -9.04 -15.23
N ILE A 166 -6.36 -9.69 -14.15
CA ILE A 166 -5.55 -9.91 -12.96
C ILE A 166 -4.27 -10.67 -13.32
N LEU A 167 -4.37 -11.77 -14.06
CA LEU A 167 -3.23 -12.62 -14.39
C LEU A 167 -2.27 -12.01 -15.41
N THR A 168 -2.76 -11.21 -16.36
CA THR A 168 -1.95 -10.72 -17.49
C THR A 168 -1.42 -9.30 -17.29
N SER A 169 -2.08 -8.49 -16.45
CA SER A 169 -1.70 -7.10 -16.19
C SER A 169 -1.25 -6.92 -14.74
N ILE A 170 -2.09 -7.28 -13.77
CA ILE A 170 -1.85 -6.97 -12.35
C ILE A 170 -0.78 -7.87 -11.74
N LYS A 171 -0.83 -9.19 -11.96
CA LYS A 171 0.15 -10.15 -11.42
C LYS A 171 1.59 -9.80 -11.83
N PRO A 172 1.90 -9.60 -13.14
CA PRO A 172 3.24 -9.22 -13.54
C PRO A 172 3.70 -7.91 -12.91
N PHE A 173 2.80 -6.92 -12.81
CA PHE A 173 3.10 -5.65 -12.16
C PHE A 173 3.48 -5.85 -10.68
N LEU A 174 2.69 -6.60 -9.91
CA LEU A 174 2.98 -6.86 -8.50
C LEU A 174 4.32 -7.57 -8.31
N GLN A 175 4.62 -8.56 -9.14
CA GLN A 175 5.86 -9.33 -9.05
C GLN A 175 7.10 -8.49 -9.40
N GLU A 176 6.95 -7.51 -10.29
CA GLU A 176 8.01 -6.56 -10.66
C GLU A 176 8.16 -5.45 -9.61
N GLU A 177 7.07 -4.79 -9.25
CA GLU A 177 7.03 -3.66 -8.31
C GLU A 177 7.47 -4.06 -6.90
N LEU A 178 7.05 -5.24 -6.45
CA LEU A 178 7.39 -5.78 -5.13
C LEU A 178 8.57 -6.77 -5.20
N ALA A 179 9.28 -6.83 -6.32
CA ALA A 179 10.50 -7.61 -6.42
C ALA A 179 11.47 -7.17 -5.32
N HIS A 180 11.96 -8.14 -4.55
CA HIS A 180 12.89 -7.91 -3.43
C HIS A 180 12.32 -7.07 -2.27
N LYS A 181 11.00 -6.79 -2.24
CA LYS A 181 10.34 -6.09 -1.12
C LYS A 181 9.80 -7.03 -0.04
N VAL A 182 9.91 -8.34 -0.22
CA VAL A 182 9.50 -9.35 0.77
C VAL A 182 10.74 -10.00 1.37
N LYS A 183 10.94 -9.77 2.67
CA LYS A 183 11.95 -10.44 3.50
C LYS A 183 11.37 -11.76 4.00
N LYS A 184 12.07 -12.85 3.71
CA LYS A 184 11.69 -14.23 4.03
C LYS A 184 12.74 -14.87 4.92
#